data_AF-A0A1G5ZZU7-F1
#
_entry.id   AF-A0A1G5ZZU7-F1
#
_cell.length_a   1.000
_cell.length_b   1.000
_cell.length_c   1.000
_cell.angle_alpha   90.00
_cell.angle_beta   90.00
_cell.angle_gamma   90.00
#
_symmetry.space_group_name_H-M   'P 1'
#
loop_
_entity.id
_entity.type
_entity.pdbx_description
1 polymer ?
#
loop_
_entity_poly.entity_id
_entity_poly.type
_entity_poly.pdbx_seq_one_letter_code
_entity_poly.pdbx_strand_id
1 'polypeptide(L)' 'MQRKQVSARMVKSIGWEDGTLEVEYISGLIHQYHDVSEDEFIRASIGSIDKKIRLIGKSHPFTKTSD' A
#
# COMPACT_ATOMS: atom_id res chain seq x y z
N MET A 1 9.01 9.65 1.18
CA MET A 1 7.81 9.01 1.76
C MET A 1 8.13 8.44 3.15
N GLN A 2 7.23 8.53 4.13
CA GLN A 2 7.36 7.83 5.43
C GLN A 2 6.26 6.77 5.61
N ARG A 3 6.65 5.49 5.71
CA ARG A 3 5.72 4.38 5.99
C ARG A 3 5.30 4.36 7.45
N LYS A 4 4.03 4.06 7.70
CA LYS A 4 3.47 3.82 9.03
C LYS A 4 3.10 2.35 9.17
N GLN A 5 3.41 1.77 10.33
CA GLN A 5 2.99 0.41 10.63
C GLN A 5 1.47 0.32 10.74
N VAL A 6 0.93 -0.80 10.28
CA VAL A 6 -0.50 -1.06 10.32
C VAL A 6 -0.79 -2.42 10.94
N SER A 7 -1.97 -2.55 11.54
CA SER A 7 -2.46 -3.83 12.04
C SER A 7 -3.25 -4.53 10.92
N ALA A 8 -2.57 -5.39 10.17
CA ALA A 8 -3.14 -6.18 9.09
C ALA A 8 -2.47 -7.56 9.03
N ARG A 9 -3.08 -8.52 8.31
CA ARG A 9 -2.59 -9.90 8.27
C ARG A 9 -1.49 -10.11 7.23
N MET A 10 -1.49 -9.33 6.15
CA MET A 10 -0.51 -9.46 5.07
C MET A 10 0.39 -8.23 4.93
N VAL A 11 -0.11 -7.07 5.38
CA VAL A 11 0.57 -5.78 5.25
C VAL A 11 1.23 -5.39 6.57
N LYS A 12 2.53 -5.08 6.51
CA LYS A 12 3.34 -4.67 7.65
C LYS A 12 3.34 -3.15 7.83
N SER A 13 3.51 -2.41 6.74
CA SER A 13 3.50 -0.95 6.75
C SER A 13 3.03 -0.40 5.42
N ILE A 14 2.46 0.81 5.44
CA ILE A 14 2.04 1.54 4.24
C ILE A 14 2.42 3.01 4.36
N GLY A 15 2.62 3.67 3.23
CA GLY A 15 2.57 5.12 3.18
C GLY A 15 2.34 5.61 1.76
N TRP A 16 2.20 6.91 1.63
CA TRP A 16 1.87 7.52 0.36
C TRP A 16 2.62 8.84 0.21
N GLU A 17 3.07 9.12 -1.00
CA GLU A 17 3.69 10.38 -1.40
C GLU A 17 3.48 10.61 -2.89
N ASP A 18 3.00 11.79 -3.27
CA ASP A 18 2.88 12.26 -4.66
C ASP A 18 2.30 11.22 -5.66
N GLY A 19 1.18 10.59 -5.29
CA GLY A 19 0.49 9.63 -6.14
C GLY A 19 1.03 8.19 -6.07
N THR A 20 2.06 7.95 -5.26
CA THR A 20 2.65 6.62 -5.07
C THR A 20 2.29 6.09 -3.69
N LEU A 21 1.54 4.99 -3.66
CA LEU A 21 1.30 4.19 -2.44
C LEU A 21 2.33 3.07 -2.35
N GLU A 22 3.19 3.12 -1.35
CA GLU A 22 4.12 2.02 -1.09
C GLU A 22 3.63 1.16 0.09
N VAL A 23 3.69 -0.16 -0.13
CA VAL A 23 3.17 -1.19 0.74
C VAL A 23 4.29 -2.19 1.02
N GLU A 24 4.64 -2.34 2.29
CA GLU A 24 5.50 -3.40 2.80
C GLU A 24 4.63 -4.57 3.26
N TYR A 25 4.86 -5.75 2.68
CA TYR A 25 4.20 -6.97 3.10
C TYR A 25 5.00 -7.68 4.20
N ILE A 26 4.32 -8.48 5.02
CA ILE A 26 4.98 -9.31 6.06
C ILE A 26 5.99 -10.29 5.44
N SER A 27 5.81 -10.66 4.17
CA SER A 27 6.76 -11.50 3.43
C SER A 27 8.08 -10.79 3.09
N GLY A 28 8.21 -9.49 3.37
CA GLY A 28 9.37 -8.67 2.99
C GLY A 28 9.30 -8.11 1.57
N LEU A 29 8.22 -8.35 0.82
CA LEU A 29 8.02 -7.70 -0.49
C LEU A 29 7.59 -6.25 -0.29
N ILE A 30 8.07 -5.37 -1.17
CA ILE A 30 7.63 -3.98 -1.22
C ILE A 30 6.99 -3.73 -2.59
N HIS A 31 5.74 -3.26 -2.60
CA HIS A 31 5.07 -2.82 -3.82
C HIS A 31 4.87 -1.31 -3.77
N GLN A 32 5.20 -0.65 -4.88
CA GLN A 32 4.90 0.75 -5.12
C GLN A 32 3.79 0.83 -6.16
N TYR A 33 2.58 1.17 -5.73
CA TYR A 33 1.41 1.38 -6.57
C TYR A 33 1.39 2.84 -7.04
N HIS A 34 1.36 3.06 -8.35
CA HIS A 34 1.38 4.39 -8.95
C HIS A 34 -0.02 4.87 -9.29
N ASP A 35 -0.19 6.16 -9.51
CA ASP A 35 -1.46 6.82 -9.84
C ASP A 35 -2.56 6.66 -8.77
N VAL A 36 -2.16 6.39 -7.52
CA VAL A 36 -3.09 6.27 -6.39
C VAL A 36 -3.36 7.65 -5.82
N SER A 37 -4.62 8.09 -5.82
CA SER A 37 -4.99 9.37 -5.20
C SER A 37 -4.86 9.34 -3.67
N GLU A 38 -4.68 10.51 -3.05
CA GLU A 38 -4.61 10.63 -1.58
C GLU A 38 -5.89 10.08 -0.91
N ASP A 39 -7.05 10.32 -1.50
CA ASP A 39 -8.34 9.78 -1.04
C ASP A 39 -8.37 8.24 -1.04
N GLU A 40 -7.85 7.61 -2.09
CA GLU A 40 -7.73 6.16 -2.16
C GLU A 40 -6.78 5.61 -1.09
N PHE A 41 -5.66 6.30 -0.85
CA PHE A 41 -4.74 5.97 0.23
C PHE A 41 -5.39 6.07 1.60
N ILE A 42 -6.07 7.19 1.91
CA ILE A 42 -6.77 7.38 3.20
C ILE A 42 -7.79 6.25 3.40
N ARG A 43 -8.57 5.93 2.35
CA ARG A 43 -9.52 4.82 2.40
C ARG A 43 -8.82 3.49 2.61
N ALA A 44 -7.71 3.22 1.92
CA ALA A 44 -6.94 1.97 2.04
C ALA A 44 -6.31 1.78 3.42
N SER A 45 -6.00 2.88 4.12
CA SER A 45 -5.32 2.90 5.41
C SER A 45 -6.21 2.61 6.62
N ILE A 46 -7.52 2.45 6.44
CA ILE A 46 -8.48 2.25 7.52
C ILE A 46 -9.32 0.98 7.34
N GLY A 47 -9.73 0.34 8.44
CA GLY A 47 -10.61 -0.84 8.41
C GLY A 47 -9.92 -2.08 7.81
N SER A 48 -10.55 -2.75 6.84
CA SER A 48 -10.03 -3.99 6.22
C SER A 48 -8.87 -3.73 5.25
N ILE A 49 -7.69 -3.38 5.78
CA ILE A 49 -6.50 -2.99 5.02
C ILE A 49 -6.12 -4.03 3.95
N ASP A 50 -5.98 -5.31 4.30
CA ASP A 50 -5.59 -6.35 3.34
C ASP A 50 -6.51 -6.42 2.11
N LYS A 51 -7.83 -6.29 2.34
CA LYS A 51 -8.83 -6.29 1.26
C LYS A 51 -8.66 -5.06 0.36
N LYS A 52 -8.43 -3.88 0.96
CA LYS A 52 -8.33 -2.61 0.22
C LYS A 52 -7.03 -2.53 -0.57
N ILE A 53 -5.90 -2.94 0.00
CA ILE A 53 -4.63 -3.05 -0.73
C ILE A 53 -4.75 -4.02 -1.91
N ARG A 54 -5.45 -5.15 -1.73
CA ARG A 54 -5.72 -6.07 -2.84
C ARG A 54 -6.57 -5.43 -3.95
N LEU A 55 -7.47 -4.50 -3.62
CA LEU A 55 -8.24 -3.75 -4.63
C LEU A 55 -7.36 -2.73 -5.34
N ILE A 56 -6.50 -2.00 -4.61
CA ILE A 56 -5.52 -1.09 -5.22
C ILE A 56 -4.67 -1.83 -6.24
N GLY A 57 -4.11 -2.99 -5.89
CA GLY A 57 -3.28 -3.76 -6.82
C GLY A 57 -4.00 -4.39 -8.00
N LYS A 58 -5.34 -4.30 -8.06
CA LYS A 58 -6.12 -4.65 -9.26
C LYS A 58 -6.40 -3.44 -10.15
N SER A 59 -6.45 -2.25 -9.57
CA SER A 59 -6.84 -1.01 -10.25
C SER A 59 -5.65 -0.18 -10.69
N HIS A 60 -4.49 -0.35 -10.04
CA HIS A 60 -3.33 0.51 -10.21
C HIS A 60 -2.10 -0.28 -10.68
N PRO A 61 -1.29 0.29 -11.58
CA PRO A 61 -0.01 -0.28 -11.94
C PRO A 61 0.92 -0.27 -10.72
N PHE A 62 1.85 -1.23 -10.67
CA PHE A 62 2.81 -1.29 -9.58
C PHE A 62 4.20 -1.71 -10.02
N THR A 63 5.20 -1.21 -9.30
CA THR A 63 6.56 -1.71 -9.34
C THR A 63 6.78 -2.59 -8.12
N LYS A 64 7.34 -3.78 -8.33
CA LYS A 64 7.82 -4.63 -7.23
C LYS A 64 9.27 -4.25 -6.94
N THR A 65 9.53 -3.89 -5.70
CA THR A 65 10.89 -3.71 -5.19
C THR A 65 11.15 -4.77 -4.13
N SER A 66 12.41 -5.19 -4.05
CA SER A 66 12.93 -5.99 -2.95
C SER A 66 13.91 -5.09 -2.22
N ASP A 67 13.88 -5.14 -0.88
CA ASP A 67 15.00 -4.65 -0.09
C ASP A 67 16.21 -5.60 -0.26
#